data_AF-A0A7J9QQD2-F1
#
_entry.id   AF-A0A7J9QQD2-F1
#
_cell.length_a   1.000
_cell.length_b   1.000
_cell.length_c   1.000
_cell.angle_alpha   90.00
_cell.angle_beta   90.00
_cell.angle_gamma   90.00
#
_symmetry.space_group_name_H-M   'P 1'
#
loop_
_entity.id
_entity.type
_entity.pdbx_description
1 polymer ?
#
loop_
_entity_poly.entity_id
_entity_poly.type
_entity_poly.pdbx_seq_one_letter_code
_entity_poly.pdbx_strand_id
1 'polypeptide(L)'
;LNNHKAFFFDKRKNLLSLPISSDKNSLNGISEKRIAPDWNRWNGFYILELDNKNGIDLKGTVTHTENDTRYHGMGNSRTFYIEEVLYTVSDSILKMNFMNNLEEINSIKLENTGKFIEYLED
;
A
#
# COMPACT_ATOMS: atom_id res chain seq x y z
N LEU A 1 12.00 -4.76 15.28
CA LEU A 1 11.68 -3.61 14.40
C LEU A 1 12.85 -3.40 13.44
N ASN A 2 12.90 -4.10 12.29
CA ASN A 2 14.07 -4.06 11.38
C ASN A 2 13.77 -3.51 9.98
N ASN A 3 12.63 -2.86 9.74
CA ASN A 3 12.41 -2.17 8.46
C ASN A 3 11.57 -0.89 8.67
N HIS A 4 12.24 0.19 9.09
CA HIS A 4 11.63 1.45 9.58
C HIS A 4 11.39 2.50 8.46
N LYS A 5 11.13 2.13 7.20
CA LYS A 5 11.09 3.13 6.10
C LYS A 5 10.01 2.94 5.05
N ALA A 6 8.81 2.49 5.42
CA ALA A 6 7.77 2.20 4.44
C ALA A 6 6.70 3.30 4.29
N PHE A 7 6.75 4.43 5.02
CA PHE A 7 5.82 5.53 4.78
C PHE A 7 6.40 6.58 3.82
N PHE A 8 5.56 7.07 2.92
CA PHE A 8 5.88 8.15 1.99
C PHE A 8 5.22 9.43 2.46
N PHE A 9 5.96 10.53 2.54
CA PHE A 9 5.41 11.85 2.88
C PHE A 9 5.97 12.92 1.94
N ASP A 10 5.08 13.67 1.28
CA ASP A 10 5.44 14.88 0.55
C ASP A 10 4.67 16.08 1.13
N LYS A 11 5.42 17.00 1.75
CA LYS A 11 4.87 18.22 2.37
C LYS A 11 4.29 19.20 1.36
N ARG A 12 4.82 19.27 0.14
CA ARG A 12 4.34 20.22 -0.89
C ARG A 12 2.97 19.79 -1.43
N LYS A 13 2.77 18.48 -1.55
CA LYS A 13 1.51 17.86 -1.93
C LYS A 13 0.59 17.57 -0.74
N ASN A 14 1.06 17.81 0.49
CA ASN A 14 0.37 17.46 1.73
C ASN A 14 -0.13 16.00 1.74
N LEU A 15 0.65 15.08 1.18
CA LEU A 15 0.23 13.70 0.98
C LEU A 15 1.09 12.75 1.84
N LEU A 16 0.42 11.89 2.58
CA LEU A 16 1.04 10.82 3.36
C LEU A 16 0.48 9.47 2.88
N SER A 17 1.36 8.52 2.59
CA SER A 17 0.98 7.16 2.21
C SER A 17 1.55 6.16 3.21
N LEU A 18 0.67 5.31 3.74
CA LEU A 18 0.98 4.28 4.73
C LEU A 18 0.65 2.90 4.17
N PRO A 19 1.62 2.00 4.00
CA PRO A 19 1.36 0.60 3.70
C PRO A 19 0.83 -0.10 4.95
N ILE A 20 -0.32 -0.76 4.84
CA ILE A 20 -1.02 -1.37 5.96
C ILE A 20 -1.48 -2.79 5.60
N SER A 21 -1.14 -3.75 6.44
CA SER A 21 -1.76 -5.08 6.48
C SER A 21 -2.78 -5.11 7.62
N SER A 22 -4.06 -5.37 7.33
CA SER A 22 -5.15 -5.41 8.31
C SER A 22 -6.10 -6.59 8.08
N ASP A 23 -7.06 -6.77 8.98
CA ASP A 23 -8.19 -7.68 8.79
C ASP A 23 -9.26 -6.98 7.93
N LYS A 24 -9.74 -7.62 6.84
CA LYS A 24 -10.84 -7.12 6.01
C LYS A 24 -12.09 -6.79 6.84
N ASN A 25 -12.37 -7.57 7.88
CA ASN A 25 -13.51 -7.42 8.78
C ASN A 25 -13.26 -6.40 9.90
N SER A 26 -12.00 -6.12 10.28
CA SER A 26 -11.74 -5.05 11.26
C SER A 26 -11.99 -3.66 10.70
N LEU A 27 -12.03 -3.50 9.36
CA LEU A 27 -12.42 -2.24 8.71
C LEU A 27 -13.85 -1.81 9.05
N ASN A 28 -14.71 -2.74 9.50
CA ASN A 28 -16.08 -2.49 9.92
C ASN A 28 -16.26 -2.53 11.45
N GLY A 29 -15.17 -2.50 12.23
CA GLY A 29 -15.23 -2.44 13.70
C GLY A 29 -15.62 -3.74 14.41
N ILE A 30 -15.72 -4.87 13.70
CA ILE A 30 -16.13 -6.17 14.28
C ILE A 30 -15.00 -7.18 14.07
N SER A 31 -14.05 -7.23 15.00
CA SER A 31 -13.20 -8.42 15.14
C SER A 31 -12.71 -8.59 16.58
N GLU A 32 -13.26 -9.58 17.28
CA GLU A 32 -12.79 -10.02 18.61
C GLU A 32 -11.50 -10.86 18.54
N LYS A 33 -11.04 -11.22 17.33
CA LYS A 33 -9.83 -12.02 17.12
C LYS A 33 -8.62 -11.13 16.86
N ARG A 34 -7.56 -11.31 17.66
CA ARG A 34 -6.29 -10.58 17.54
C ARG A 34 -5.50 -10.89 16.25
N ILE A 35 -5.86 -11.96 15.53
CA ILE A 35 -5.20 -12.38 14.28
C ILE A 35 -6.27 -12.86 13.30
N ALA A 36 -6.36 -12.17 12.15
CA ALA A 36 -7.20 -12.59 11.03
C ALA A 36 -6.60 -13.84 10.35
N PRO A 37 -7.42 -14.85 10.01
CA PRO A 37 -6.97 -15.91 9.12
C PRO A 37 -6.61 -15.33 7.75
N ASP A 38 -5.70 -15.97 7.02
CA ASP A 38 -5.06 -15.37 5.82
C ASP A 38 -6.07 -14.96 4.73
N TRP A 39 -7.16 -15.71 4.56
CA TRP A 39 -8.24 -15.40 3.62
C TRP A 39 -9.02 -14.11 3.96
N ASN A 40 -8.86 -13.61 5.18
CA ASN A 40 -9.53 -12.43 5.70
C ASN A 40 -8.58 -11.22 5.86
N ARG A 41 -7.41 -11.24 5.23
CA ARG A 41 -6.45 -10.13 5.29
C ARG A 41 -6.62 -9.16 4.14
N TRP A 42 -6.44 -7.87 4.44
CA TRP A 42 -6.33 -6.79 3.48
C TRP A 42 -4.92 -6.20 3.54
N ASN A 43 -4.32 -5.99 2.37
CA ASN A 43 -3.05 -5.32 2.16
C ASN A 43 -3.33 -4.18 1.20
N GLY A 44 -2.89 -2.99 1.56
CA GLY A 44 -2.95 -1.84 0.69
C GLY A 44 -2.40 -0.59 1.34
N PHE A 45 -2.50 0.50 0.62
CA PHE A 45 -2.00 1.80 1.07
C PHE A 45 -3.16 2.65 1.52
N TYR A 46 -3.06 3.21 2.72
CA TYR A 46 -3.86 4.35 3.13
C TYR A 46 -3.21 5.60 2.56
N ILE A 47 -3.97 6.37 1.80
CA ILE A 47 -3.54 7.66 1.28
C ILE A 47 -4.25 8.73 2.10
N LEU A 48 -3.48 9.53 2.80
CA LEU A 48 -3.92 10.56 3.72
C LEU A 48 -3.56 11.92 3.16
N GLU A 49 -4.47 12.87 3.32
CA GLU A 49 -4.24 14.27 3.02
C GLU A 49 -4.06 15.04 4.33
N LEU A 50 -3.06 15.91 4.39
CA LEU A 50 -2.74 16.72 5.56
C LEU A 50 -3.26 18.14 5.33
N ASP A 51 -4.12 18.60 6.22
CA ASP A 51 -4.59 19.99 6.22
C ASP A 51 -4.15 20.69 7.51
N ASN A 52 -3.61 21.90 7.38
CA ASN A 52 -3.10 22.65 8.54
C ASN A 52 -4.22 23.10 9.50
N LYS A 53 -5.50 23.08 9.08
CA LYS A 53 -6.66 23.45 9.90
C LYS A 53 -7.42 22.22 10.38
N ASN A 54 -7.62 21.22 9.52
CA ASN A 54 -8.46 20.05 9.77
C ASN A 54 -7.65 18.82 10.22
N GLY A 55 -6.33 18.84 10.10
CA GLY A 55 -5.44 17.77 10.56
C GLY A 55 -5.15 16.72 9.51
N ILE A 56 -5.56 15.47 9.75
CA ILE A 56 -5.25 14.32 8.89
C ILE A 56 -6.57 13.71 8.43
N ASP A 57 -6.81 13.73 7.12
CA ASP A 57 -8.00 13.16 6.50
C ASP A 57 -7.66 11.96 5.62
N LEU A 58 -8.54 10.97 5.58
CA LEU A 58 -8.41 9.85 4.65
C LEU A 58 -8.81 10.28 3.24
N LYS A 59 -7.83 10.39 2.35
CA LYS A 59 -8.07 10.63 0.92
C LYS A 59 -8.65 9.40 0.23
N GLY A 60 -8.14 8.22 0.60
CA GLY A 60 -8.65 6.94 0.12
C GLY A 60 -7.67 5.79 0.35
N THR A 61 -7.93 4.66 -0.28
CA THR A 61 -7.08 3.47 -0.16
C THR A 61 -6.75 2.88 -1.54
N VAL A 62 -5.55 2.31 -1.66
CA VAL A 62 -5.14 1.54 -2.85
C VAL A 62 -4.91 0.10 -2.44
N THR A 63 -5.78 -0.80 -2.90
CA THR A 63 -5.76 -2.22 -2.48
C THR A 63 -4.75 -3.03 -3.31
N HIS A 64 -3.91 -3.80 -2.61
CA HIS A 64 -2.88 -4.69 -3.15
C HIS A 64 -3.15 -6.18 -2.88
N THR A 65 -4.18 -6.51 -2.10
CA THR A 65 -4.68 -7.89 -2.01
C THR A 65 -5.39 -8.27 -3.31
N GLU A 66 -4.81 -9.20 -4.07
CA GLU A 66 -5.56 -9.93 -5.10
C GLU A 66 -6.36 -11.08 -4.48
N ASN A 67 -7.15 -11.82 -5.28
CA ASN A 67 -7.87 -13.03 -4.84
C ASN A 67 -6.95 -14.15 -4.32
N ASP A 68 -5.62 -13.98 -4.37
CA ASP A 68 -4.67 -14.89 -3.75
C ASP A 68 -4.70 -14.72 -2.23
N THR A 69 -4.94 -15.84 -1.55
CA THR A 69 -5.00 -15.94 -0.08
C THR A 69 -3.62 -15.96 0.56
N ARG A 70 -2.54 -15.97 -0.24
CA ARG A 70 -1.17 -15.94 0.26
C ARG A 70 -0.86 -14.61 0.94
N TYR A 71 -0.33 -14.71 2.15
CA TYR A 71 0.10 -13.56 2.92
C TYR A 71 1.39 -12.97 2.34
N HIS A 72 1.25 -11.84 1.64
CA HIS A 72 2.36 -10.95 1.30
C HIS A 72 2.28 -9.75 2.24
N GLY A 73 3.10 -9.76 3.30
CA GLY A 73 3.16 -8.62 4.22
C GLY A 73 3.67 -7.36 3.51
N MET A 74 3.19 -6.19 3.88
CA MET A 74 3.59 -4.93 3.23
C MET A 74 4.94 -4.36 3.70
N GLY A 75 5.84 -5.21 4.21
CA GLY A 75 7.11 -4.77 4.80
C GLY A 75 8.06 -4.12 3.79
N ASN A 76 8.02 -4.57 2.53
CA ASN A 76 8.85 -4.05 1.44
C ASN A 76 8.09 -3.09 0.51
N SER A 77 6.84 -2.76 0.85
CA SER A 77 6.01 -1.90 0.03
C SER A 77 6.54 -0.47 -0.05
N ARG A 78 6.33 0.19 -1.19
CA ARG A 78 6.79 1.56 -1.46
C ARG A 78 5.72 2.38 -2.17
N THR A 79 5.72 3.68 -1.90
CA THR A 79 4.94 4.66 -2.64
C THR A 79 5.88 5.72 -3.20
N PHE A 80 5.66 6.12 -4.44
CA PHE A 80 6.33 7.26 -5.09
C PHE A 80 5.37 7.90 -6.09
N TYR A 81 5.78 9.01 -6.71
CA TYR A 81 4.97 9.64 -7.74
C TYR A 81 5.83 10.19 -8.86
N ILE A 82 5.22 10.29 -10.05
CA ILE A 82 5.78 10.98 -11.21
C ILE A 82 4.66 11.87 -11.72
N GLU A 83 4.92 13.19 -11.73
CA GLU A 83 3.91 14.21 -12.06
C GLU A 83 2.63 14.05 -11.21
N GLU A 84 1.50 13.76 -11.84
CA GLU A 84 0.20 13.61 -11.19
C GLU A 84 -0.22 12.12 -11.01
N VAL A 85 0.72 11.19 -11.17
CA VAL A 85 0.48 9.75 -11.01
C VAL A 85 1.16 9.26 -9.74
N LEU A 86 0.36 8.65 -8.85
CA LEU A 86 0.80 7.96 -7.65
C LEU A 86 1.07 6.49 -7.97
N TYR A 87 2.27 6.03 -7.64
CA TYR A 87 2.71 4.65 -7.80
C TYR A 87 2.81 3.98 -6.44
N THR A 88 2.17 2.83 -6.29
CA THR A 88 2.21 2.01 -5.09
C THR A 88 2.68 0.62 -5.46
N VAL A 89 3.66 0.08 -4.72
CA VAL A 89 4.34 -1.17 -5.03
C VAL A 89 4.28 -2.09 -3.83
N SER A 90 3.83 -3.32 -4.01
CA SER A 90 4.06 -4.45 -3.11
C SER A 90 4.86 -5.54 -3.83
N ASP A 91 5.14 -6.64 -3.14
CA ASP A 91 5.92 -7.76 -3.70
C ASP A 91 5.30 -8.35 -4.99
N SER A 92 3.98 -8.26 -5.15
CA SER A 92 3.22 -8.92 -6.22
C SER A 92 2.61 -7.96 -7.23
N ILE A 93 2.50 -6.66 -6.94
CA ILE A 93 1.80 -5.73 -7.81
C ILE A 93 2.32 -4.30 -7.66
N LEU A 94 2.48 -3.65 -8.81
CA LEU A 94 2.63 -2.20 -8.95
C LEU A 94 1.30 -1.63 -9.45
N LYS A 95 0.77 -0.62 -8.78
CA LYS A 95 -0.42 0.13 -9.20
C LYS A 95 -0.10 1.58 -9.48
N MET A 96 -0.85 2.14 -10.43
CA MET A 96 -0.80 3.53 -10.85
C MET A 96 -2.18 4.14 -10.66
N ASN A 97 -2.26 5.23 -9.91
CA ASN A 97 -3.51 5.93 -9.63
C ASN A 97 -3.32 7.42 -9.88
N PHE A 98 -4.36 8.10 -10.36
CA PHE A 98 -4.34 9.56 -10.40
C PHE A 98 -4.22 10.11 -8.97
N MET A 99 -3.31 11.04 -8.74
CA MET A 99 -3.03 11.55 -7.40
C MET A 99 -4.21 12.31 -6.79
N ASN A 100 -5.08 12.91 -7.61
CA ASN A 100 -6.20 13.74 -7.17
C ASN A 100 -7.38 12.93 -6.60
N ASN A 101 -7.77 11.84 -7.26
CA ASN A 101 -8.97 11.05 -6.98
C ASN A 101 -8.71 9.57 -6.71
N LEU A 102 -7.44 9.13 -6.83
CA LEU A 102 -6.99 7.75 -6.66
C LEU A 102 -7.63 6.75 -7.63
N GLU A 103 -8.24 7.21 -8.71
CA GLU A 103 -8.75 6.34 -9.77
C GLU A 103 -7.58 5.58 -10.41
N GLU A 104 -7.75 4.26 -10.57
CA GLU A 104 -6.70 3.40 -11.12
C GLU A 104 -6.51 3.69 -12.61
N ILE A 105 -5.27 4.02 -12.97
CA ILE A 105 -4.84 4.20 -14.36
C ILE A 105 -4.47 2.85 -14.93
N ASN A 106 -3.63 2.09 -14.22
CA ASN A 106 -3.15 0.78 -14.64
C ASN A 106 -2.55 0.00 -13.47
N SER A 107 -2.35 -1.30 -13.66
CA SER A 107 -1.65 -2.18 -12.72
C SER A 107 -0.78 -3.21 -13.44
N ILE A 108 0.33 -3.56 -12.81
CA ILE A 108 1.30 -4.55 -13.30
C ILE A 108 1.48 -5.59 -12.22
N LYS A 109 1.12 -6.85 -12.53
CA LYS A 109 1.46 -7.98 -11.68
C LYS A 109 2.94 -8.27 -11.80
N LEU A 110 3.61 -8.32 -10.65
CA LEU A 110 5.00 -8.72 -10.53
C LEU A 110 5.01 -10.23 -10.36
N GLU A 111 5.13 -10.94 -11.48
CA GLU A 111 5.38 -12.37 -11.46
C GLU A 111 6.87 -12.62 -11.25
N ASN A 112 7.20 -13.66 -10.47
CA ASN A 112 8.59 -14.08 -10.26
C ASN A 112 9.15 -14.82 -11.50
N THR A 113 8.83 -14.33 -12.70
CA THR A 113 9.17 -14.89 -14.01
C THR A 113 10.30 -14.12 -14.69
N GLY A 114 10.64 -12.93 -14.17
CA GLY A 114 11.80 -12.16 -14.60
C GLY A 114 13.08 -12.70 -13.98
N LYS A 115 14.13 -12.88 -14.79
CA LYS A 115 15.53 -12.92 -14.35
C LYS A 115 15.92 -11.58 -13.72
N PHE A 116 15.25 -11.17 -12.65
CA PHE A 116 15.76 -10.11 -11.79
C PHE A 116 17.10 -10.60 -11.28
N ILE A 117 18.14 -9.81 -11.51
CA ILE A 117 19.48 -10.13 -11.02
C ILE A 117 19.33 -10.30 -9.52
N GLU A 118 19.45 -11.55 -9.05
CA GLU A 118 19.76 -11.82 -7.66
C GLU A 118 21.06 -11.07 -7.39
N TYR A 119 20.97 -9.94 -6.69
CA TYR A 119 22.15 -9.40 -6.06
C TYR A 119 22.57 -10.49 -5.07
N LEU A 120 23.69 -11.14 -5.37
CA LEU A 120 24.36 -12.02 -4.44
C LEU A 120 24.60 -11.20 -3.17
N GLU A 121 23.96 -11.58 -2.07
CA GLU A 121 24.36 -11.11 -0.75
C GLU A 121 25.71 -11.80 -0.44
N ASP A 122 26.73 -10.99 -0.15
CA ASP A 122 28.04 -11.43 0.35
C ASP A 122 27.96 -12.00 1.78
#